data_AF-D0RAZ0-F1
#
_entry.id   AF-D0RAZ0-F1
#
_cell.length_a   1.000
_cell.length_b   1.000
_cell.length_c   1.000
_cell.angle_alpha   90.00
_cell.angle_beta   90.00
_cell.angle_gamma   90.00
#
_symmetry.space_group_name_H-M   'P 1'
#
loop_
_entity.id
_entity.type
_entity.pdbx_description
1 polymer ?
#
loop_
_entity_poly.entity_id
_entity_poly.type
_entity_poly.pdbx_seq_one_letter_code
_entity_poly.pdbx_strand_id
1 'polypeptide(L)' 'MAERSLSGLTEQEAAEFHGQFQTTFLTFLVFAVAAHVLVWAWKPWF' A
#
# COMPACT_ATOMS: atom_id res chain seq x y z
N MET A 1 18.57 -23.08 -10.58
CA MET A 1 18.10 -21.67 -10.64
C MET A 1 16.76 -21.63 -9.93
N ALA A 2 16.50 -20.65 -9.07
CA ALA A 2 15.16 -20.48 -8.50
C ALA A 2 14.13 -20.32 -9.63
N GLU A 3 12.94 -20.93 -9.47
CA GLU A 3 11.85 -20.81 -10.43
C GLU A 3 11.48 -19.33 -10.57
N ARG A 4 11.46 -18.83 -11.80
CA ARG A 4 11.10 -17.44 -12.09
C ARG A 4 9.65 -17.39 -12.57
N SER A 5 8.88 -16.49 -11.98
CA SER A 5 7.48 -16.26 -12.36
C SER A 5 7.35 -15.56 -13.72
N LEU A 6 6.12 -15.39 -14.21
CA LEU A 6 5.81 -14.66 -15.45
C LEU A 6 6.28 -13.19 -15.43
N SER A 7 6.36 -12.58 -14.25
CA SER A 7 6.91 -11.23 -14.08
C SER A 7 8.44 -11.22 -13.97
N GLY A 8 9.09 -12.39 -14.04
CA GLY A 8 10.54 -12.54 -13.94
C GLY A 8 11.08 -12.49 -12.52
N LEU A 9 10.22 -12.39 -11.50
CA LEU A 9 10.62 -12.37 -10.09
C LEU A 9 10.69 -13.79 -9.52
N THR A 10 11.69 -14.02 -8.67
CA THR A 10 11.70 -15.14 -7.72
C THR A 10 10.71 -14.86 -6.59
N GLU A 11 10.31 -15.91 -5.86
CA GLU A 11 9.39 -15.78 -4.72
C GLU A 11 9.93 -14.82 -3.65
N GLN A 12 11.24 -14.86 -3.37
CA GLN A 12 11.88 -13.99 -2.39
C GLN A 12 11.83 -12.51 -2.82
N GLU A 13 12.18 -12.19 -4.07
CA GLU A 13 12.13 -10.83 -4.60
C GLU A 13 10.68 -10.27 -4.58
N ALA A 14 9.70 -11.11 -4.88
CA ALA A 14 8.29 -10.74 -4.81
C ALA A 14 7.84 -10.44 -3.37
N ALA A 15 8.26 -11.25 -2.39
CA ALA A 15 7.93 -11.05 -0.99
C ALA A 15 8.55 -9.77 -0.42
N GLU A 16 9.80 -9.47 -0.77
CA GLU A 16 10.48 -8.22 -0.37
C GLU A 16 9.76 -6.98 -0.90
N PHE A 17 9.42 -6.98 -2.21
CA PHE A 17 8.63 -5.89 -2.79
C PHE A 17 7.27 -5.75 -2.11
N HIS A 18 6.57 -6.87 -1.89
CA HIS A 18 5.25 -6.84 -1.30
C HIS A 18 5.28 -6.30 0.14
N GLY A 19 6.28 -6.66 0.94
CA GLY A 19 6.46 -6.12 2.30
C GLY A 19 6.64 -4.60 2.32
N GLN A 20 7.46 -4.06 1.41
CA GLN A 20 7.65 -2.62 1.32
C GLN A 20 6.39 -1.91 0.80
N PHE A 21 5.72 -2.49 -0.20
CA PHE A 21 4.46 -1.97 -0.73
C PHE A 21 3.39 -1.90 0.37
N GLN A 22 3.18 -2.98 1.13
CA GLN A 22 2.20 -3.00 2.21
C GLN A 22 2.48 -1.90 3.24
N THR A 23 3.73 -1.74 3.66
CA THR A 23 4.11 -0.74 4.68
C THR A 23 3.83 0.68 4.20
N THR A 24 4.29 1.04 2.99
CA THR A 24 4.10 2.38 2.44
C THR A 24 2.63 2.64 2.12
N PHE A 25 1.93 1.66 1.55
CA PHE A 25 0.52 1.79 1.19
C PHE A 25 -0.38 1.95 2.41
N LEU A 26 -0.14 1.16 3.47
CA LEU A 26 -0.89 1.29 4.72
C LEU A 26 -0.65 2.65 5.38
N THR A 27 0.60 3.11 5.39
CA THR A 27 0.96 4.44 5.89
C THR A 27 0.19 5.53 5.14
N PHE A 28 0.18 5.47 3.81
CA PHE A 28 -0.60 6.38 2.97
C PHE A 28 -2.09 6.33 3.29
N LEU A 29 -2.68 5.13 3.43
CA LEU A 29 -4.11 4.99 3.74
C LEU A 29 -4.47 5.60 5.09
N VAL A 30 -3.64 5.44 6.12
CA VAL A 30 -3.87 6.08 7.43
C VAL A 30 -3.92 7.59 7.29
N PHE A 31 -2.97 8.18 6.57
CA PHE A 31 -2.97 9.62 6.30
C PHE A 31 -4.18 10.06 5.47
N ALA A 32 -4.53 9.28 4.44
CA ALA A 32 -5.68 9.58 3.60
C ALA A 32 -6.98 9.56 4.41
N VAL A 33 -7.21 8.52 5.22
CA VAL A 33 -8.39 8.44 6.11
C VAL A 33 -8.43 9.61 7.08
N ALA A 34 -7.31 9.92 7.73
CA ALA A 34 -7.24 11.06 8.65
C ALA A 34 -7.60 12.38 7.95
N ALA A 35 -7.06 12.62 6.75
CA ALA A 35 -7.38 13.81 5.96
C ALA A 35 -8.87 13.86 5.59
N HIS A 36 -9.46 12.74 5.15
CA HIS A 36 -10.88 12.72 4.80
C HIS A 36 -11.77 12.96 6.03
N VAL A 37 -11.45 12.37 7.18
CA VAL A 37 -12.20 12.60 8.43
C VAL A 37 -12.12 14.08 8.83
N LEU A 38 -10.93 14.69 8.75
CA LEU A 38 -10.76 16.11 9.08
C LEU A 38 -11.57 17.03 8.16
N VAL A 39 -11.52 16.79 6.84
CA VAL A 39 -12.29 17.62 5.89
C VAL A 39 -13.78 17.36 6.05
N TRP A 40 -14.21 16.12 6.31
CA TRP A 40 -15.61 15.79 6.58
C TRP A 40 -16.12 16.47 7.86
N ALA A 41 -15.29 16.55 8.91
CA ALA A 41 -15.65 17.28 10.13
C ALA A 41 -15.80 18.80 9.91
N TRP A 42 -15.01 19.40 9.01
CA TRP A 42 -15.08 20.83 8.69
C TRP A 42 -16.21 21.18 7.71
N LYS A 43 -16.37 20.38 6.66
CA LYS A 43 -17.38 20.55 5.62
C LYS A 43 -17.86 19.17 5.20
N PRO A 44 -18.86 18.63 5.91
CA PRO A 44 -19.37 17.31 5.59
C PRO A 44 -19.91 17.31 4.17
N TRP A 45 -19.56 16.25 3.44
CA TRP A 45 -20.12 15.93 2.14
C TRP A 45 -21.04 14.72 2.30
N PHE A 46 -22.03 14.61 1.40
CA PHE A 46 -23.26 13.82 1.57
C PHE A 46 -24.02 14.21 2.86
#